data_AF-A0A6I2YQ95-F1
#
_entry.id   AF-A0A6I2YQ95-F1
#
_cell.length_a   1.000
_cell.length_b   1.000
_cell.length_c   1.000
_cell.angle_alpha   90.00
_cell.angle_beta   90.00
_cell.angle_gamma   90.00
#
_symmetry.space_group_name_H-M   'P 1'
#
loop_
_entity.id
_entity.type
_entity.pdbx_description
1 polymer ?
#
loop_
_entity_poly.entity_id
_entity_poly.type
_entity_poly.pdbx_seq_one_letter_code
_entity_poly.pdbx_strand_id
1 'polypeptide(L)'
;MTVTSSERTSFEAAVLSGAGWEDVATTVAKIREGDGDAARAVAAVAFHVAAVAPERLVDVYDALCEGWLGRRPSAPEVSSDGSEAGNLPPQIFSSLWEMVDDNELGKDPTDITVRTAALAGLLPPELHRRVGAMAVAYPGVPEAVASGLPEKFQLADLERCPQDSLGGMLHSLVVNDGFDLEVLDRDNLGLRMLPSPLDYLNIRILQCHDVWHTVAGYETTGLHEIAISGFQMGQFGHHYSSTFLALVLTKPAFTQNTNVVGFMLDTILSAYIHGRETPPMLGVVWEEIWNQPLDNVRSITGIDAYTSPYEPALLETMRSGAA
;
A
#
# COMPACT_ATOMS: atom_id res chain seq x y z
N MET A 1 19.40 -16.72 3.46
CA MET A 1 19.30 -16.93 2.00
C MET A 1 20.30 -15.98 1.35
N THR A 2 20.97 -16.39 0.27
CA THR A 2 21.96 -15.51 -0.41
C THR A 2 21.58 -15.39 -1.87
N VAL A 3 21.04 -14.22 -2.26
CA VAL A 3 20.76 -13.89 -3.66
C VAL A 3 22.08 -13.70 -4.39
N THR A 4 22.30 -14.44 -5.48
CA THR A 4 23.54 -14.35 -6.25
C THR A 4 23.64 -13.02 -7.00
N SER A 5 24.86 -12.58 -7.33
CA SER A 5 25.06 -11.36 -8.12
C SER A 5 24.36 -11.41 -9.48
N SER A 6 24.32 -12.59 -10.13
CA SER A 6 23.62 -12.76 -11.41
C SER A 6 22.11 -12.57 -11.26
N GLU A 7 21.51 -13.15 -10.21
CA GLU A 7 20.08 -12.99 -9.92
C GLU A 7 19.72 -11.53 -9.63
N ARG A 8 20.57 -10.81 -8.88
CA ARG A 8 20.38 -9.37 -8.64
C ARG A 8 20.39 -8.58 -9.93
N THR A 9 21.42 -8.76 -10.77
CA THR A 9 21.53 -8.05 -12.05
C THR A 9 20.35 -8.35 -12.98
N SER A 10 19.88 -9.61 -13.04
CA SER A 10 18.69 -9.97 -13.82
C SER A 10 17.42 -9.31 -13.29
N PHE A 11 17.24 -9.25 -11.97
CA PHE A 11 16.11 -8.56 -11.34
C PHE A 11 16.13 -7.05 -11.61
N GLU A 12 17.28 -6.39 -11.41
CA GLU A 12 17.46 -4.97 -11.68
C GLU A 12 17.13 -4.63 -13.14
N ALA A 13 17.61 -5.44 -14.09
CA ALA A 13 17.30 -5.27 -15.51
C ALA A 13 15.81 -5.45 -15.81
N ALA A 14 15.14 -6.41 -15.17
CA ALA A 14 13.69 -6.60 -15.29
C ALA A 14 12.91 -5.40 -14.72
N VAL A 15 13.32 -4.87 -13.56
CA VAL A 15 12.74 -3.66 -12.97
C VAL A 15 12.88 -2.46 -13.90
N LEU A 16 14.06 -2.23 -14.49
CA LEU A 16 14.27 -1.08 -15.37
C LEU A 16 13.51 -1.18 -16.70
N SER A 17 13.43 -2.38 -17.28
CA SER A 17 12.77 -2.60 -18.57
C SER A 17 11.26 -2.80 -18.48
N GLY A 18 10.73 -3.12 -17.29
CA GLY A 18 9.34 -3.56 -17.13
C GLY A 18 9.07 -4.92 -17.78
N ALA A 19 10.10 -5.73 -18.06
CA ALA A 19 9.96 -6.98 -18.80
C ALA A 19 8.84 -7.87 -18.21
N GLY A 20 7.89 -8.26 -19.07
CA GLY A 20 6.77 -9.13 -18.69
C GLY A 20 5.53 -8.41 -18.16
N TRP A 21 5.49 -7.08 -18.13
CA TRP A 21 4.30 -6.35 -17.67
C TRP A 21 3.05 -6.63 -18.54
N GLU A 22 3.19 -6.77 -19.85
CA GLU A 22 2.08 -7.07 -20.78
C GLU A 22 1.47 -8.46 -20.54
N ASP A 23 2.27 -9.42 -20.07
CA ASP A 23 1.88 -10.81 -19.82
C ASP A 23 1.74 -11.12 -18.33
N VAL A 24 1.58 -10.11 -17.47
CA VAL A 24 1.65 -10.29 -16.00
C VAL A 24 0.54 -11.21 -15.48
N ALA A 25 -0.65 -11.20 -16.10
CA ALA A 25 -1.76 -12.11 -15.76
C ALA A 25 -1.38 -13.58 -15.99
N THR A 26 -0.75 -13.88 -17.13
CA THR A 26 -0.26 -15.23 -17.43
C THR A 26 0.92 -15.61 -16.52
N THR A 27 1.78 -14.64 -16.22
CA THR A 27 2.98 -14.85 -15.40
C THR A 27 2.60 -15.18 -13.96
N VAL A 28 1.70 -14.41 -13.33
CA VAL A 28 1.31 -14.62 -11.93
C VAL A 28 0.62 -15.98 -11.72
N ALA A 29 -0.13 -16.48 -12.71
CA ALA A 29 -0.79 -17.78 -12.64
C ALA A 29 0.22 -18.94 -12.46
N LYS A 30 1.41 -18.85 -13.07
CA LYS A 30 2.47 -19.88 -12.98
C LYS A 30 3.05 -20.03 -11.58
N ILE A 31 2.93 -19.02 -10.72
CA ILE A 31 3.41 -19.08 -9.33
C ILE A 31 2.71 -20.21 -8.55
N ARG A 32 1.42 -20.48 -8.85
CA ARG A 32 0.66 -21.61 -8.27
C ARG A 32 1.23 -22.97 -8.65
N GLU A 33 1.95 -23.06 -9.77
CA GLU A 33 2.59 -24.27 -10.27
C GLU A 33 4.01 -24.47 -9.71
N GLY A 34 4.48 -23.57 -8.83
CA GLY A 34 5.82 -23.62 -8.27
C GLY A 34 6.88 -22.87 -9.07
N ASP A 35 6.49 -22.05 -10.05
CA ASP A 35 7.43 -21.30 -10.88
C ASP A 35 8.06 -20.12 -10.11
N GLY A 36 9.32 -20.31 -9.68
CA GLY A 36 10.09 -19.29 -8.98
C GLY A 36 10.59 -18.15 -9.88
N ASP A 37 10.74 -18.38 -11.19
CA ASP A 37 11.07 -17.31 -12.14
C ASP A 37 9.87 -16.37 -12.31
N ALA A 38 8.66 -16.93 -12.40
CA ALA A 38 7.44 -16.14 -12.40
C ALA A 38 7.28 -15.29 -11.14
N ALA A 39 7.63 -15.82 -9.97
CA ALA A 39 7.62 -15.06 -8.72
C ALA A 39 8.57 -13.85 -8.75
N ARG A 40 9.79 -14.03 -9.26
CA ARG A 40 10.76 -12.93 -9.44
C ARG A 40 10.29 -11.91 -10.46
N ALA A 41 9.69 -12.37 -11.57
CA ALA A 41 9.15 -11.48 -12.59
C ALA A 41 8.00 -10.62 -12.05
N VAL A 42 7.06 -11.20 -11.29
CA VAL A 42 5.97 -10.45 -10.64
C VAL A 42 6.51 -9.44 -9.63
N ALA A 43 7.49 -9.82 -8.80
CA ALA A 43 8.13 -8.88 -7.88
C ALA A 43 8.85 -7.73 -8.61
N ALA A 44 9.53 -8.02 -9.73
CA ALA A 44 10.19 -7.00 -10.54
C ALA A 44 9.18 -6.05 -11.20
N VAL A 45 8.05 -6.55 -11.70
CA VAL A 45 6.98 -5.73 -12.27
C VAL A 45 6.30 -4.87 -11.19
N ALA A 46 6.08 -5.41 -9.99
CA ALA A 46 5.58 -4.62 -8.85
C ALA A 46 6.53 -3.46 -8.50
N PHE A 47 7.85 -3.72 -8.48
CA PHE A 47 8.84 -2.69 -8.24
C PHE A 47 8.96 -1.70 -9.41
N HIS A 48 8.78 -2.16 -10.65
CA HIS A 48 8.74 -1.31 -11.84
C HIS A 48 7.61 -0.28 -11.76
N VAL A 49 6.39 -0.67 -11.40
CA VAL A 49 5.29 0.29 -11.25
C VAL A 49 5.38 1.11 -9.97
N ALA A 50 6.16 0.70 -8.98
CA ALA A 50 6.45 1.52 -7.81
C ALA A 50 7.44 2.66 -8.13
N ALA A 51 8.47 2.39 -8.94
CA ALA A 51 9.63 3.29 -9.06
C ALA A 51 9.88 3.83 -10.47
N VAL A 52 9.48 3.11 -11.52
CA VAL A 52 9.87 3.37 -12.92
C VAL A 52 8.70 3.87 -13.75
N ALA A 53 7.53 3.23 -13.64
CA ALA A 53 6.33 3.50 -14.44
C ALA A 53 5.06 3.51 -13.58
N PRO A 54 4.90 4.49 -12.66
CA PRO A 54 3.74 4.58 -11.78
C PRO A 54 2.42 4.66 -12.54
N GLU A 55 2.38 5.31 -13.70
CA GLU A 55 1.20 5.39 -14.56
C GLU A 55 0.68 4.01 -15.02
N ARG A 56 1.45 2.93 -14.87
CA ARG A 56 1.04 1.54 -15.20
C ARG A 56 0.53 0.75 -14.00
N LEU A 57 0.50 1.36 -12.81
CA LEU A 57 0.15 0.66 -11.57
C LEU A 57 -1.22 -0.02 -11.66
N VAL A 58 -2.24 0.66 -12.17
CA VAL A 58 -3.59 0.08 -12.27
C VAL A 58 -3.65 -1.02 -13.32
N ASP A 59 -3.07 -0.81 -14.50
CA ASP A 59 -2.98 -1.82 -15.56
C ASP A 59 -2.37 -3.13 -15.04
N VAL A 60 -1.25 -3.01 -14.31
CA VAL A 60 -0.52 -4.14 -13.74
C VAL A 60 -1.31 -4.83 -12.63
N TYR A 61 -1.83 -4.10 -11.65
CA TYR A 61 -2.52 -4.72 -10.52
C TYR A 61 -3.89 -5.30 -10.89
N ASP A 62 -4.59 -4.73 -11.88
CA ASP A 62 -5.81 -5.33 -12.43
C ASP A 62 -5.51 -6.64 -13.16
N ALA A 63 -4.42 -6.69 -13.94
CA ALA A 63 -3.97 -7.89 -14.59
C ALA A 63 -3.44 -8.96 -13.60
N LEU A 64 -2.79 -8.54 -12.51
CA LEU A 64 -2.43 -9.43 -11.40
C LEU A 64 -3.67 -10.03 -10.74
N CYS A 65 -4.71 -9.23 -10.47
CA CYS A 65 -5.98 -9.72 -9.94
C CYS A 65 -6.63 -10.72 -10.91
N GLU A 66 -6.66 -10.42 -12.20
CA GLU A 66 -7.19 -11.32 -13.22
C GLU A 66 -6.45 -12.66 -13.24
N GLY A 67 -5.12 -12.64 -13.28
CA GLY A 67 -4.31 -13.86 -13.34
C GLY A 67 -4.29 -14.66 -12.03
N TRP A 68 -4.31 -13.99 -10.88
CA TRP A 68 -4.16 -14.64 -9.57
C TRP A 68 -5.50 -15.01 -8.91
N LEU A 69 -6.46 -14.09 -8.94
CA LEU A 69 -7.78 -14.23 -8.31
C LEU A 69 -8.88 -14.62 -9.31
N GLY A 70 -8.57 -14.64 -10.61
CA GLY A 70 -9.53 -15.01 -11.66
C GLY A 70 -10.54 -13.91 -11.99
N ARG A 71 -10.34 -12.68 -11.50
CA ARG A 71 -11.22 -11.54 -11.81
C ARG A 71 -10.50 -10.21 -11.68
N ARG A 72 -10.98 -9.21 -12.43
CA ARG A 72 -10.61 -7.80 -12.25
C ARG A 72 -11.52 -7.12 -11.22
N PRO A 73 -11.08 -6.03 -10.58
CA PRO A 73 -11.97 -5.19 -9.79
C PRO A 73 -13.12 -4.62 -10.63
N SER A 74 -14.30 -4.53 -10.05
CA SER A 74 -15.49 -3.90 -10.62
C SER A 74 -15.55 -2.42 -10.21
N ALA A 75 -14.62 -1.64 -10.74
CA ALA A 75 -14.43 -0.23 -10.39
C ALA A 75 -14.30 0.64 -11.65
N PRO A 76 -14.46 1.98 -11.54
CA PRO A 76 -14.13 2.87 -12.63
C PRO A 76 -12.69 2.65 -13.14
N GLU A 77 -12.51 2.89 -14.43
CA GLU A 77 -11.19 2.85 -15.06
C GLU A 77 -10.34 4.01 -14.55
N VAL A 78 -9.07 3.72 -14.28
CA VAL A 78 -8.05 4.73 -13.94
C VAL A 78 -7.05 4.71 -15.07
N SER A 79 -7.15 5.70 -15.96
CA SER A 79 -6.38 5.71 -17.20
C SER A 79 -4.90 5.95 -16.95
N SER A 80 -4.07 5.13 -17.60
CA SER A 80 -2.66 5.42 -17.79
C SER A 80 -2.50 6.54 -18.81
N ASP A 81 -1.62 7.51 -18.55
CA ASP A 81 -1.30 8.55 -19.53
C ASP A 81 -0.31 8.08 -20.60
N GLY A 82 0.16 6.82 -20.50
CA GLY A 82 1.09 6.21 -21.45
C GLY A 82 2.48 6.86 -21.44
N SER A 83 2.84 7.57 -20.36
CA SER A 83 4.17 8.17 -20.20
C SER A 83 5.29 7.14 -20.40
N GLU A 84 6.43 7.63 -20.89
CA GLU A 84 7.63 6.80 -20.99
C GLU A 84 8.19 6.46 -19.60
N ALA A 85 8.72 5.26 -19.47
CA ALA A 85 9.39 4.77 -18.27
C ALA A 85 10.53 5.71 -17.83
N GLY A 86 10.66 5.89 -16.52
CA GLY A 86 11.72 6.70 -15.92
C GLY A 86 13.05 5.96 -15.82
N ASN A 87 14.07 6.67 -15.35
CA ASN A 87 15.36 6.07 -15.00
C ASN A 87 15.53 6.05 -13.48
N LEU A 88 16.19 5.03 -12.95
CA LEU A 88 16.51 4.93 -11.52
C LEU A 88 17.99 5.20 -11.25
N PRO A 89 18.33 5.93 -10.17
CA PRO A 89 19.70 5.96 -9.68
C PRO A 89 20.14 4.56 -9.20
N PRO A 90 21.38 4.12 -9.50
CA PRO A 90 21.88 2.81 -9.07
C PRO A 90 21.80 2.56 -7.56
N GLN A 91 21.82 3.64 -6.75
CA GLN A 91 21.75 3.61 -5.29
C GLN A 91 20.44 2.99 -4.76
N ILE A 92 19.36 3.00 -5.54
CA ILE A 92 18.10 2.34 -5.18
C ILE A 92 18.32 0.84 -5.04
N PHE A 93 19.05 0.23 -5.97
CA PHE A 93 19.27 -1.22 -5.95
C PHE A 93 20.20 -1.64 -4.83
N SER A 94 21.25 -0.88 -4.53
CA SER A 94 22.08 -1.16 -3.34
C SER A 94 21.25 -1.13 -2.05
N SER A 95 20.40 -0.11 -1.90
CA SER A 95 19.53 0.04 -0.72
C SER A 95 18.46 -1.06 -0.64
N LEU A 96 17.87 -1.43 -1.79
CA LEU A 96 16.94 -2.55 -1.91
C LEU A 96 17.60 -3.86 -1.43
N TRP A 97 18.80 -4.17 -1.91
CA TRP A 97 19.46 -5.41 -1.56
C TRP A 97 19.89 -5.46 -0.09
N GLU A 98 20.30 -4.32 0.48
CA GLU A 98 20.54 -4.20 1.93
C GLU A 98 19.27 -4.52 2.74
N MET A 99 18.10 -4.10 2.28
CA MET A 99 16.82 -4.45 2.90
C MET A 99 16.45 -5.94 2.71
N VAL A 100 16.64 -6.49 1.51
CA VAL A 100 16.31 -7.89 1.20
C VAL A 100 17.19 -8.86 2.00
N ASP A 101 18.48 -8.55 2.16
CA ASP A 101 19.45 -9.38 2.89
C ASP A 101 19.26 -9.34 4.41
N ASP A 102 18.54 -8.33 4.93
CA ASP A 102 18.31 -8.16 6.36
C ASP A 102 17.18 -9.06 6.88
N ASN A 103 17.52 -10.05 7.71
CA ASN A 103 16.56 -10.98 8.31
C ASN A 103 15.72 -10.37 9.45
N GLU A 104 16.11 -9.20 9.95
CA GLU A 104 15.38 -8.48 10.99
C GLU A 104 14.35 -7.49 10.41
N LEU A 105 14.45 -7.17 9.11
CA LEU A 105 13.51 -6.28 8.43
C LEU A 105 12.06 -6.75 8.61
N GLY A 106 11.20 -5.83 9.08
CA GLY A 106 9.77 -6.06 9.28
C GLY A 106 9.40 -6.79 10.58
N LYS A 107 10.36 -7.02 11.49
CA LYS A 107 10.04 -7.40 12.88
C LYS A 107 9.50 -6.24 13.69
N ASP A 108 10.03 -5.03 13.44
CA ASP A 108 9.53 -3.77 13.95
C ASP A 108 8.77 -3.02 12.81
N PRO A 109 7.46 -2.75 12.97
CA PRO A 109 6.68 -1.97 12.01
C PRO A 109 7.24 -0.56 11.75
N THR A 110 7.86 0.06 12.76
CA THR A 110 8.43 1.41 12.62
C THR A 110 9.70 1.38 11.77
N ASP A 111 10.58 0.40 11.97
CA ASP A 111 11.82 0.25 11.19
C ASP A 111 11.53 0.07 9.69
N ILE A 112 10.64 -0.86 9.35
CA ILE A 112 10.27 -1.07 7.94
C ILE A 112 9.62 0.17 7.34
N THR A 113 8.87 0.92 8.14
CA THR A 113 8.23 2.15 7.70
C THR A 113 9.26 3.21 7.30
N VAL A 114 10.20 3.49 8.21
CA VAL A 114 11.27 4.47 8.02
C VAL A 114 12.18 4.07 6.86
N ARG A 115 12.56 2.80 6.74
CA ARG A 115 13.45 2.33 5.67
C ARG A 115 12.78 2.37 4.30
N THR A 116 11.49 2.04 4.22
CA THR A 116 10.72 2.20 2.98
C THR A 116 10.63 3.66 2.57
N ALA A 117 10.40 4.57 3.52
CA ALA A 117 10.40 6.01 3.24
C ALA A 117 11.78 6.51 2.79
N ALA A 118 12.86 6.01 3.39
CA ALA A 118 14.22 6.33 2.97
C ALA A 118 14.52 5.84 1.54
N LEU A 119 14.08 4.64 1.18
CA LEU A 119 14.19 4.11 -0.19
C LEU A 119 13.41 4.99 -1.19
N ALA A 120 12.17 5.37 -0.84
CA ALA A 120 11.38 6.27 -1.66
C ALA A 120 12.04 7.67 -1.80
N GLY A 121 12.77 8.13 -0.78
CA GLY A 121 13.56 9.36 -0.82
C GLY A 121 14.72 9.35 -1.81
N LEU A 122 15.15 8.18 -2.29
CA LEU A 122 16.16 8.04 -3.35
C LEU A 122 15.57 8.17 -4.76
N LEU A 123 14.24 8.17 -4.90
CA LEU A 123 13.59 8.23 -6.21
C LEU A 123 13.77 9.62 -6.87
N PRO A 124 13.86 9.69 -8.21
CA PRO A 124 14.04 10.95 -8.90
C PRO A 124 12.87 11.92 -8.62
N PRO A 125 13.12 13.23 -8.43
CA PRO A 125 12.06 14.21 -8.20
C PRO A 125 11.01 14.29 -9.32
N GLU A 126 11.34 13.90 -10.55
CA GLU A 126 10.36 13.87 -11.65
C GLU A 126 9.25 12.85 -11.40
N LEU A 127 9.55 11.76 -10.67
CA LEU A 127 8.58 10.72 -10.36
C LEU A 127 7.36 11.29 -9.63
N HIS A 128 7.55 12.32 -8.78
CA HIS A 128 6.45 13.00 -8.09
C HIS A 128 5.40 13.55 -9.08
N ARG A 129 5.81 14.07 -10.23
CA ARG A 129 4.88 14.60 -11.23
C ARG A 129 4.03 13.48 -11.82
N ARG A 130 4.62 12.33 -12.12
CA ARG A 130 3.91 11.18 -12.72
C ARG A 130 3.04 10.45 -11.73
N VAL A 131 3.52 10.26 -10.49
CA VAL A 131 2.69 9.76 -9.39
C VAL A 131 1.52 10.69 -9.15
N GLY A 132 1.74 12.01 -9.17
CA GLY A 132 0.66 12.99 -9.05
C GLY A 132 -0.36 12.90 -10.19
N ALA A 133 0.10 12.77 -11.44
CA ALA A 133 -0.75 12.61 -12.61
C ALA A 133 -1.56 11.30 -12.57
N MET A 134 -0.96 10.20 -12.13
CA MET A 134 -1.66 8.94 -11.88
C MET A 134 -2.71 9.10 -10.77
N ALA A 135 -2.35 9.73 -9.66
CA ALA A 135 -3.24 9.83 -8.50
C ALA A 135 -4.50 10.64 -8.81
N VAL A 136 -4.42 11.73 -9.58
CA VAL A 136 -5.62 12.49 -9.97
C VAL A 136 -6.58 11.72 -10.89
N ALA A 137 -6.15 10.61 -11.50
CA ALA A 137 -7.03 9.76 -12.28
C ALA A 137 -7.91 8.84 -11.41
N TYR A 138 -7.62 8.71 -10.11
CA TYR A 138 -8.45 7.93 -9.19
C TYR A 138 -9.76 8.66 -8.83
N PRO A 139 -10.89 7.95 -8.75
CA PRO A 139 -12.17 8.54 -8.33
C PRO A 139 -12.07 9.25 -6.96
N GLY A 140 -12.59 10.48 -6.89
CA GLY A 140 -12.63 11.26 -5.65
C GLY A 140 -11.33 11.97 -5.28
N VAL A 141 -10.18 11.65 -5.90
CA VAL A 141 -8.92 12.36 -5.63
C VAL A 141 -9.00 13.83 -6.06
N PRO A 142 -9.45 14.20 -7.27
CA PRO A 142 -9.56 15.61 -7.67
C PRO A 142 -10.44 16.44 -6.74
N GLU A 143 -11.60 15.90 -6.36
CA GLU A 143 -12.56 16.57 -5.46
C GLU A 143 -11.98 16.76 -4.05
N ALA A 144 -11.33 15.72 -3.52
CA ALA A 144 -10.68 15.77 -2.21
C ALA A 144 -9.52 16.78 -2.18
N VAL A 145 -8.69 16.81 -3.22
CA VAL A 145 -7.59 17.80 -3.33
C VAL A 145 -8.15 19.22 -3.42
N ALA A 146 -9.25 19.41 -4.16
CA ALA A 146 -9.90 20.71 -4.31
C ALA A 146 -10.51 21.26 -3.00
N SER A 147 -10.77 20.42 -1.99
CA SER A 147 -11.25 20.88 -0.68
C SER A 147 -10.17 21.56 0.17
N GLY A 148 -8.90 21.49 -0.25
CA GLY A 148 -7.77 22.06 0.47
C GLY A 148 -7.19 21.13 1.53
N LEU A 149 -6.02 21.50 2.07
CA LEU A 149 -5.31 20.69 3.06
C LEU A 149 -6.12 20.57 4.36
N PRO A 150 -6.31 19.36 4.90
CA PRO A 150 -7.09 19.17 6.12
C PRO A 150 -6.32 19.69 7.35
N GLU A 151 -7.07 20.23 8.32
CA GLU A 151 -6.53 20.53 9.65
C GLU A 151 -6.19 19.23 10.40
N LYS A 152 -5.35 19.29 11.43
CA LYS A 152 -5.02 18.12 12.26
C LYS A 152 -6.22 17.72 13.10
N PHE A 153 -6.52 16.42 13.19
CA PHE A 153 -7.44 15.91 14.20
C PHE A 153 -6.91 16.25 15.60
N GLN A 154 -7.80 16.63 16.51
CA GLN A 154 -7.45 16.86 17.91
C GLN A 154 -7.96 15.72 18.76
N LEU A 155 -7.13 15.21 19.67
CA LEU A 155 -7.52 14.14 20.59
C LEU A 155 -8.75 14.53 21.42
N ALA A 156 -8.86 15.81 21.79
CA ALA A 156 -10.00 16.35 22.53
C ALA A 156 -11.33 16.28 21.78
N ASP A 157 -11.33 16.20 20.45
CA ASP A 157 -12.57 16.02 19.68
C ASP A 157 -13.02 14.56 19.69
N LEU A 158 -12.06 13.62 19.64
CA LEU A 158 -12.33 12.19 19.81
C LEU A 158 -12.80 11.85 21.24
N GLU A 159 -12.21 12.47 22.26
CA GLU A 159 -12.58 12.29 23.67
C GLU A 159 -14.06 12.63 23.95
N ARG A 160 -14.63 13.58 23.20
CA ARG A 160 -16.04 14.00 23.34
C ARG A 160 -17.02 13.03 22.69
N CYS A 161 -16.54 12.08 21.89
CA CYS A 161 -17.40 11.13 21.19
C CYS A 161 -17.89 10.01 22.12
N PRO A 162 -19.07 9.41 21.86
CA PRO A 162 -19.51 8.22 22.58
C PRO A 162 -18.50 7.08 22.46
N GLN A 163 -18.34 6.28 23.52
CA GLN A 163 -17.35 5.20 23.55
C GLN A 163 -17.59 4.12 22.47
N ASP A 164 -18.85 3.89 22.10
CA ASP A 164 -19.28 2.94 21.07
C ASP A 164 -19.32 3.55 19.66
N SER A 165 -18.84 4.79 19.49
CA SER A 165 -18.73 5.46 18.20
C SER A 165 -17.34 5.26 17.57
N LEU A 166 -17.22 5.56 16.26
CA LEU A 166 -15.92 5.57 15.57
C LEU A 166 -14.87 6.43 16.31
N GLY A 167 -15.25 7.64 16.71
CA GLY A 167 -14.40 8.57 17.46
C GLY A 167 -13.99 8.03 18.83
N GLY A 168 -14.90 7.38 19.56
CA GLY A 168 -14.58 6.71 20.82
C GLY A 168 -13.62 5.52 20.65
N MET A 169 -13.75 4.77 19.56
CA MET A 169 -12.81 3.69 19.20
C MET A 169 -11.42 4.27 18.88
N LEU A 170 -11.33 5.31 18.05
CA LEU A 170 -10.07 5.98 17.70
C LEU A 170 -9.40 6.60 18.93
N HIS A 171 -10.18 7.24 19.81
CA HIS A 171 -9.68 7.75 21.08
C HIS A 171 -9.04 6.63 21.92
N SER A 172 -9.69 5.46 21.96
CA SER A 172 -9.22 4.31 22.73
C SER A 172 -7.91 3.75 22.19
N LEU A 173 -7.71 3.70 20.87
CA LEU A 173 -6.43 3.29 20.26
C LEU A 173 -5.28 4.19 20.71
N VAL A 174 -5.49 5.51 20.72
CA VAL A 174 -4.45 6.48 21.13
C VAL A 174 -4.16 6.36 22.63
N VAL A 175 -5.20 6.35 23.47
CA VAL A 175 -5.02 6.42 24.93
C VAL A 175 -4.62 5.10 25.57
N ASN A 176 -5.16 3.98 25.09
CA ASN A 176 -4.95 2.67 25.71
C ASN A 176 -3.82 1.87 25.04
N ASP A 177 -3.69 2.00 23.72
CA ASP A 177 -2.77 1.17 22.93
C ASP A 177 -1.52 1.94 22.48
N GLY A 178 -1.44 3.23 22.83
CA GLY A 178 -0.25 4.07 22.60
C GLY A 178 -0.05 4.48 21.15
N PHE A 179 -1.11 4.45 20.34
CA PHE A 179 -1.08 4.93 18.96
C PHE A 179 -0.95 6.45 18.90
N ASP A 180 -0.32 6.94 17.85
CA ASP A 180 -0.31 8.36 17.53
C ASP A 180 -1.45 8.67 16.55
N LEU A 181 -2.09 9.85 16.67
CA LEU A 181 -3.11 10.30 15.69
C LEU A 181 -2.57 10.39 14.26
N GLU A 182 -1.25 10.50 14.13
CA GLU A 182 -0.51 10.39 12.88
C GLU A 182 0.75 9.59 13.15
N VAL A 183 0.92 8.47 12.45
CA VAL A 183 2.07 7.55 12.64
C VAL A 183 3.43 8.23 12.40
N LEU A 184 3.46 9.33 11.64
CA LEU A 184 4.68 10.11 11.40
C LEU A 184 4.39 11.61 11.58
N ASP A 185 5.40 12.34 12.04
CA ASP A 185 5.31 13.80 12.18
C ASP A 185 5.28 14.48 10.79
N ARG A 186 4.07 14.82 10.33
CA ARG A 186 3.85 15.46 9.03
C ARG A 186 4.60 16.79 8.86
N ASP A 187 4.87 17.52 9.95
CA ASP A 187 5.53 18.83 9.89
C ASP A 187 7.04 18.67 9.67
N ASN A 188 7.64 17.59 10.19
CA ASN A 188 9.04 17.25 10.00
C ASN A 188 9.33 16.54 8.67
N LEU A 189 8.32 15.91 8.05
CA LEU A 189 8.44 15.22 6.77
C LEU A 189 8.42 16.15 5.54
N GLY A 190 8.14 17.44 5.72
CA GLY A 190 8.09 18.38 4.61
C GLY A 190 6.98 18.10 3.59
N LEU A 191 5.90 17.40 3.99
CA LEU A 191 4.83 16.99 3.06
C LEU A 191 4.17 18.16 2.34
N ARG A 192 4.07 19.32 2.99
CA ARG A 192 3.58 20.57 2.39
C ARG A 192 4.45 21.10 1.24
N MET A 193 5.67 20.59 1.08
CA MET A 193 6.59 20.97 0.01
C MET A 193 6.47 20.05 -1.22
N LEU A 194 5.70 18.95 -1.11
CA LEU A 194 5.42 18.09 -2.25
C LEU A 194 4.50 18.83 -3.26
N PRO A 195 4.60 18.53 -4.55
CA PRO A 195 3.66 19.08 -5.53
C PRO A 195 2.27 18.47 -5.33
N SER A 196 1.22 19.26 -5.57
CA SER A 196 -0.14 18.74 -5.66
C SER A 196 -0.28 17.65 -6.74
N PRO A 197 -1.05 16.58 -6.51
CA PRO A 197 -1.88 16.29 -5.33
C PRO A 197 -1.14 15.60 -4.17
N LEU A 198 0.18 15.39 -4.26
CA LEU A 198 0.91 14.55 -3.30
C LEU A 198 1.02 15.16 -1.92
N ASP A 199 1.03 16.49 -1.81
CA ASP A 199 0.95 17.19 -0.52
C ASP A 199 -0.32 16.79 0.24
N TYR A 200 -1.48 16.94 -0.40
CA TYR A 200 -2.78 16.58 0.17
C TYR A 200 -2.84 15.08 0.50
N LEU A 201 -2.48 14.23 -0.46
CA LEU A 201 -2.60 12.77 -0.30
C LEU A 201 -1.80 12.28 0.90
N ASN A 202 -0.50 12.59 0.97
CA ASN A 202 0.34 12.11 2.07
C ASN A 202 -0.11 12.68 3.42
N ILE A 203 -0.57 13.94 3.46
CA ILE A 203 -1.11 14.56 4.68
C ILE A 203 -2.41 13.85 5.12
N ARG A 204 -3.34 13.60 4.19
CA ARG A 204 -4.62 12.95 4.49
C ARG A 204 -4.44 11.49 4.89
N ILE A 205 -3.48 10.81 4.29
CA ILE A 205 -3.15 9.41 4.60
C ILE A 205 -2.63 9.29 6.02
N LEU A 206 -1.65 10.11 6.43
CA LEU A 206 -1.16 10.09 7.81
C LEU A 206 -2.26 10.39 8.83
N GLN A 207 -3.17 11.30 8.48
CA GLN A 207 -4.29 11.68 9.33
C GLN A 207 -5.34 10.58 9.49
N CYS A 208 -5.64 9.85 8.41
CA CYS A 208 -6.81 8.97 8.34
C CYS A 208 -6.45 7.49 8.31
N HIS A 209 -5.17 7.11 8.41
CA HIS A 209 -4.75 5.72 8.34
C HIS A 209 -5.52 4.81 9.32
N ASP A 210 -5.59 5.19 10.60
CA ASP A 210 -6.31 4.41 11.61
C ASP A 210 -7.83 4.51 11.51
N VAL A 211 -8.33 5.63 10.94
CA VAL A 211 -9.73 5.75 10.54
C VAL A 211 -10.06 4.70 9.48
N TRP A 212 -9.19 4.54 8.49
CA TRP A 212 -9.37 3.58 7.42
C TRP A 212 -9.23 2.14 7.86
N HIS A 213 -8.30 1.84 8.79
CA HIS A 213 -8.27 0.54 9.47
C HIS A 213 -9.63 0.22 10.07
N THR A 214 -10.12 1.10 10.94
CA THR A 214 -11.37 0.88 11.68
C THR A 214 -12.58 0.76 10.74
N VAL A 215 -12.74 1.71 9.82
CA VAL A 215 -13.93 1.79 8.94
C VAL A 215 -13.92 0.70 7.89
N ALA A 216 -12.79 0.44 7.23
CA ALA A 216 -12.69 -0.60 6.21
C ALA A 216 -12.48 -2.01 6.79
N GLY A 217 -12.39 -2.17 8.11
CA GLY A 217 -12.38 -3.48 8.78
C GLY A 217 -11.03 -4.19 8.75
N TYR A 218 -9.93 -3.42 8.76
CA TYR A 218 -8.60 -3.94 9.01
C TYR A 218 -8.27 -3.86 10.50
N GLU A 219 -7.43 -4.78 10.95
CA GLU A 219 -6.95 -4.83 12.33
C GLU A 219 -5.52 -4.31 12.32
N THR A 220 -5.02 -3.82 13.45
CA THR A 220 -3.65 -3.32 13.57
C THR A 220 -2.66 -4.49 13.78
N THR A 221 -2.61 -5.40 12.82
CA THR A 221 -1.71 -6.57 12.78
C THR A 221 -0.80 -6.48 11.56
N GLY A 222 0.38 -7.10 11.61
CA GLY A 222 1.35 -7.04 10.52
C GLY A 222 0.82 -7.57 9.18
N LEU A 223 -0.11 -8.53 9.20
CA LEU A 223 -0.75 -9.00 7.97
C LEU A 223 -1.74 -7.96 7.41
N HIS A 224 -2.53 -7.35 8.28
CA HIS A 224 -3.48 -6.33 7.87
C HIS A 224 -2.81 -5.00 7.51
N GLU A 225 -1.58 -4.72 7.96
CA GLU A 225 -0.76 -3.62 7.43
C GLU A 225 -0.33 -3.86 5.96
N ILE A 226 -0.04 -5.11 5.59
CA ILE A 226 0.19 -5.50 4.20
C ILE A 226 -1.11 -5.36 3.40
N ALA A 227 -2.23 -5.83 3.96
CA ALA A 227 -3.53 -5.76 3.30
C ALA A 227 -3.96 -4.29 3.08
N ILE A 228 -3.96 -3.43 4.11
CA ILE A 228 -4.38 -2.04 3.97
C ILE A 228 -3.47 -1.26 3.02
N SER A 229 -2.19 -1.63 2.90
CA SER A 229 -1.31 -1.06 1.86
C SER A 229 -1.84 -1.36 0.45
N GLY A 230 -2.37 -2.57 0.21
CA GLY A 230 -3.05 -2.93 -1.03
C GLY A 230 -4.32 -2.12 -1.23
N PHE A 231 -5.10 -1.94 -0.17
CA PHE A 231 -6.31 -1.11 -0.16
C PHE A 231 -6.05 0.35 -0.52
N GLN A 232 -5.06 0.99 0.10
CA GLN A 232 -4.69 2.39 -0.16
C GLN A 232 -4.19 2.59 -1.60
N MET A 233 -3.49 1.60 -2.15
CA MET A 233 -3.11 1.58 -3.56
C MET A 233 -4.34 1.48 -4.47
N GLY A 234 -5.34 0.68 -4.12
CA GLY A 234 -6.62 0.61 -4.85
C GLY A 234 -7.50 1.85 -4.73
N GLN A 235 -7.47 2.56 -3.60
CA GLN A 235 -8.31 3.74 -3.38
C GLN A 235 -7.77 5.02 -4.05
N PHE A 236 -6.45 5.23 -4.03
CA PHE A 236 -5.86 6.50 -4.47
C PHE A 236 -4.41 6.38 -4.97
N GLY A 237 -3.98 5.18 -5.38
CA GLY A 237 -2.66 4.98 -5.98
C GLY A 237 -1.51 5.35 -5.05
N HIS A 238 -1.62 5.04 -3.75
CA HIS A 238 -0.63 5.43 -2.76
C HIS A 238 0.78 4.91 -3.09
N HIS A 239 1.67 5.83 -3.42
CA HIS A 239 3.03 5.50 -3.88
C HIS A 239 3.89 4.82 -2.80
N TYR A 240 3.78 5.26 -1.54
CA TYR A 240 4.48 4.60 -0.45
C TYR A 240 4.01 3.15 -0.30
N SER A 241 2.70 2.89 -0.30
CA SER A 241 2.18 1.51 -0.25
C SER A 241 2.64 0.67 -1.44
N SER A 242 2.69 1.24 -2.65
CA SER A 242 3.24 0.54 -3.83
C SER A 242 4.70 0.13 -3.63
N THR A 243 5.53 1.03 -3.11
CA THR A 243 6.95 0.75 -2.80
C THR A 243 7.09 -0.30 -1.69
N PHE A 244 6.32 -0.15 -0.61
CA PHE A 244 6.28 -1.11 0.49
C PHE A 244 5.90 -2.51 0.01
N LEU A 245 4.84 -2.63 -0.78
CA LEU A 245 4.37 -3.92 -1.28
C LEU A 245 5.33 -4.56 -2.29
N ALA A 246 6.00 -3.74 -3.12
CA ALA A 246 7.07 -4.24 -3.97
C ALA A 246 8.22 -4.87 -3.15
N LEU A 247 8.58 -4.28 -2.00
CA LEU A 247 9.55 -4.86 -1.07
C LEU A 247 9.04 -6.16 -0.43
N VAL A 248 7.79 -6.16 0.03
CA VAL A 248 7.12 -7.34 0.62
C VAL A 248 7.09 -8.52 -0.35
N LEU A 249 6.97 -8.27 -1.65
CA LEU A 249 7.02 -9.31 -2.70
C LEU A 249 8.45 -9.70 -3.09
N THR A 250 9.39 -8.76 -3.10
CA THR A 250 10.77 -9.01 -3.56
C THR A 250 11.49 -10.03 -2.70
N LYS A 251 11.47 -9.87 -1.37
CA LYS A 251 12.17 -10.79 -0.46
C LYS A 251 11.72 -12.25 -0.60
N PRO A 252 10.42 -12.59 -0.51
CA PRO A 252 9.96 -13.98 -0.64
C PRO A 252 10.16 -14.55 -2.05
N ALA A 253 10.19 -13.73 -3.11
CA ALA A 253 10.41 -14.20 -4.49
C ALA A 253 11.75 -14.93 -4.70
N PHE A 254 12.73 -14.71 -3.81
CA PHE A 254 14.01 -15.41 -3.86
C PHE A 254 14.11 -16.63 -2.93
N THR A 255 13.08 -16.92 -2.12
CA THR A 255 13.12 -18.00 -1.10
C THR A 255 12.91 -19.41 -1.64
N GLN A 256 12.78 -19.59 -2.96
CA GLN A 256 12.37 -20.83 -3.65
C GLN A 256 11.00 -21.39 -3.23
N ASN A 257 10.37 -20.84 -2.19
CA ASN A 257 9.06 -21.24 -1.71
C ASN A 257 7.97 -20.30 -2.27
N THR A 258 7.44 -20.67 -3.43
CA THR A 258 6.39 -19.87 -4.11
C THR A 258 5.10 -19.77 -3.32
N ASN A 259 4.84 -20.67 -2.34
CA ASN A 259 3.66 -20.56 -1.48
C ASN A 259 3.70 -19.30 -0.61
N VAL A 260 4.90 -18.84 -0.21
CA VAL A 260 5.04 -17.59 0.55
C VAL A 260 4.67 -16.39 -0.33
N VAL A 261 5.08 -16.41 -1.60
CA VAL A 261 4.68 -15.37 -2.57
C VAL A 261 3.18 -15.42 -2.82
N GLY A 262 2.60 -16.61 -2.98
CA GLY A 262 1.17 -16.79 -3.13
C GLY A 262 0.36 -16.24 -1.95
N PHE A 263 0.82 -16.50 -0.72
CA PHE A 263 0.23 -15.94 0.51
C PHE A 263 0.23 -14.41 0.52
N MET A 264 1.35 -13.78 0.09
CA MET A 264 1.42 -12.33 -0.03
C MET A 264 0.50 -11.80 -1.14
N LEU A 265 0.43 -12.48 -2.29
CA LEU A 265 -0.45 -12.11 -3.40
C LEU A 265 -1.92 -12.19 -3.02
N ASP A 266 -2.35 -13.25 -2.33
CA ASP A 266 -3.71 -13.37 -1.81
C ASP A 266 -4.06 -12.17 -0.92
N THR A 267 -3.18 -11.83 0.02
CA THR A 267 -3.38 -10.72 0.97
C THR A 267 -3.43 -9.36 0.26
N ILE A 268 -2.47 -9.10 -0.62
CA ILE A 268 -2.33 -7.81 -1.31
C ILE A 268 -3.46 -7.59 -2.31
N LEU A 269 -3.75 -8.59 -3.16
CA LEU A 269 -4.67 -8.42 -4.28
C LEU A 269 -6.13 -8.43 -3.84
N SER A 270 -6.49 -9.19 -2.80
CA SER A 270 -7.84 -9.13 -2.25
C SER A 270 -8.14 -7.78 -1.60
N ALA A 271 -7.18 -7.21 -0.87
CA ALA A 271 -7.31 -5.86 -0.31
C ALA A 271 -7.24 -4.77 -1.38
N TYR A 272 -6.46 -4.95 -2.45
CA TYR A 272 -6.47 -4.06 -3.62
C TYR A 272 -7.84 -4.04 -4.32
N ILE A 273 -8.47 -5.20 -4.55
CA ILE A 273 -9.85 -5.28 -5.05
C ILE A 273 -10.79 -4.54 -4.11
N HIS A 274 -10.69 -4.80 -2.80
CA HIS A 274 -11.52 -4.10 -1.82
C HIS A 274 -11.34 -2.58 -1.91
N GLY A 275 -10.10 -2.10 -2.03
CA GLY A 275 -9.79 -0.68 -2.24
C GLY A 275 -10.39 -0.13 -3.52
N ARG A 276 -10.31 -0.86 -4.64
CA ARG A 276 -10.89 -0.41 -5.91
C ARG A 276 -12.42 -0.35 -5.89
N GLU A 277 -13.06 -1.25 -5.16
CA GLU A 277 -14.53 -1.37 -5.11
C GLU A 277 -15.18 -0.56 -3.97
N THR A 278 -14.39 -0.02 -3.05
CA THR A 278 -14.88 0.84 -1.96
C THR A 278 -15.16 2.26 -2.44
N PRO A 279 -16.24 2.93 -1.99
CA PRO A 279 -16.46 4.35 -2.26
C PRO A 279 -15.26 5.23 -1.82
N PRO A 280 -14.92 6.31 -2.55
CA PRO A 280 -13.74 7.12 -2.24
C PRO A 280 -13.72 7.67 -0.81
N MET A 281 -12.70 7.31 -0.04
CA MET A 281 -12.59 7.66 1.38
C MET A 281 -11.86 8.98 1.67
N LEU A 282 -11.05 9.49 0.73
CA LEU A 282 -10.23 10.69 0.95
C LEU A 282 -11.07 11.93 1.29
N GLY A 283 -12.16 12.12 0.54
CA GLY A 283 -13.05 13.27 0.66
C GLY A 283 -14.12 13.15 1.75
N VAL A 284 -14.15 12.05 2.51
CA VAL A 284 -15.11 11.89 3.62
C VAL A 284 -14.74 12.84 4.75
N VAL A 285 -15.71 13.64 5.21
CA VAL A 285 -15.55 14.56 6.35
C VAL A 285 -15.83 13.79 7.65
N TRP A 286 -14.83 13.05 8.13
CA TRP A 286 -14.93 12.16 9.28
C TRP A 286 -15.44 12.87 10.54
N GLU A 287 -15.07 14.13 10.72
CA GLU A 287 -15.44 14.99 11.85
C GLU A 287 -16.96 15.16 12.01
N GLU A 288 -17.72 15.04 10.92
CA GLU A 288 -19.18 15.14 10.93
C GLU A 288 -19.87 13.82 11.33
N ILE A 289 -19.18 12.69 11.22
CA ILE A 289 -19.79 11.36 11.35
C ILE A 289 -19.11 10.45 12.38
N TRP A 290 -17.93 10.78 12.89
CA TRP A 290 -17.20 9.92 13.84
C TRP A 290 -17.87 9.78 15.22
N ASN A 291 -18.85 10.63 15.53
CA ASN A 291 -19.65 10.49 16.74
C ASN A 291 -20.74 9.41 16.61
N GLN A 292 -20.87 8.79 15.44
CA GLN A 292 -21.82 7.72 15.16
C GLN A 292 -21.21 6.32 15.43
N PRO A 293 -22.03 5.32 15.78
CA PRO A 293 -21.61 3.92 15.81
C PRO A 293 -21.03 3.46 14.47
N LEU A 294 -20.03 2.57 14.52
CA LEU A 294 -19.28 2.13 13.33
C LEU A 294 -20.18 1.58 12.20
N ASP A 295 -21.20 0.79 12.53
CA ASP A 295 -22.14 0.26 11.54
C ASP A 295 -22.95 1.37 10.86
N ASN A 296 -23.27 2.44 11.58
CA ASN A 296 -23.94 3.60 11.00
C ASN A 296 -22.98 4.39 10.10
N VAL A 297 -21.72 4.56 10.50
CA VAL A 297 -20.69 5.17 9.64
C VAL A 297 -20.56 4.42 8.32
N ARG A 298 -20.40 3.09 8.38
CA ARG A 298 -20.34 2.22 7.19
C ARG A 298 -21.58 2.34 6.32
N SER A 299 -22.77 2.38 6.93
CA SER A 299 -24.02 2.57 6.19
C SER A 299 -24.12 3.95 5.52
N ILE A 300 -23.62 5.02 6.14
CA ILE A 300 -23.65 6.38 5.59
C ILE A 300 -22.68 6.51 4.42
N THR A 301 -21.48 5.92 4.56
CA THR A 301 -20.42 6.03 3.55
C THR A 301 -20.53 4.97 2.45
N GLY A 302 -21.30 3.90 2.68
CA GLY A 302 -21.39 2.74 1.78
C GLY A 302 -20.15 1.86 1.80
N ILE A 303 -19.39 1.86 2.90
CA ILE A 303 -18.14 1.12 3.03
C ILE A 303 -18.40 -0.22 3.69
N ASP A 304 -18.08 -1.29 2.99
CA ASP A 304 -18.14 -2.65 3.52
C ASP A 304 -16.84 -2.98 4.27
N ALA A 305 -16.92 -3.93 5.20
CA ALA A 305 -15.75 -4.42 5.93
C ALA A 305 -14.96 -5.41 5.06
N TYR A 306 -13.63 -5.33 5.14
CA TYR A 306 -12.72 -6.24 4.46
C TYR A 306 -12.92 -7.67 4.93
N THR A 307 -13.06 -8.58 3.98
CA THR A 307 -13.05 -10.02 4.26
C THR A 307 -11.66 -10.57 3.96
N SER A 308 -10.83 -10.67 5.01
CA SER A 308 -9.48 -11.18 4.86
C SER A 308 -9.48 -12.65 4.43
N PRO A 309 -8.59 -13.06 3.50
CA PRO A 309 -8.40 -14.47 3.15
C PRO A 309 -7.76 -15.29 4.28
N TYR A 310 -7.18 -14.61 5.29
CA TYR A 310 -6.43 -15.24 6.39
C TYR A 310 -6.78 -14.58 7.73
N GLU A 311 -6.53 -15.30 8.83
CA GLU A 311 -6.65 -14.75 10.18
C GLU A 311 -5.73 -13.53 10.35
N PRO A 312 -6.21 -12.40 10.92
CA PRO A 312 -5.46 -11.15 11.00
C PRO A 312 -4.08 -11.33 11.66
N ALA A 313 -4.03 -11.98 12.83
CA ALA A 313 -2.81 -12.17 13.62
C ALA A 313 -1.97 -13.39 13.19
N LEU A 314 -2.12 -13.89 11.95
CA LEU A 314 -1.44 -15.11 11.51
C LEU A 314 0.09 -14.96 11.52
N LEU A 315 0.63 -13.80 11.10
CA LEU A 315 2.08 -13.58 11.07
C LEU A 315 2.68 -13.57 12.48
N GLU A 316 1.99 -12.95 13.44
CA GLU A 316 2.35 -12.92 14.86
C GLU A 316 2.27 -14.32 15.47
N THR A 317 1.23 -15.09 15.13
CA THR A 317 1.07 -16.47 15.56
C THR A 317 2.21 -17.36 15.02
N MET A 318 2.58 -17.21 13.75
CA MET A 318 3.71 -17.93 13.16
C MET A 318 5.05 -17.56 13.82
N ARG A 319 5.26 -16.29 14.17
CA ARG A 319 6.48 -15.84 14.86
C ARG A 319 6.58 -16.38 16.28
N SER A 320 5.48 -16.38 17.02
CA SER A 320 5.43 -16.90 18.40
C SER A 320 5.51 -18.43 18.48
N GLY A 321 4.98 -19.15 17.50
CA GLY A 321 5.09 -20.61 17.42
C GLY A 321 6.44 -21.13 16.89
N ALA A 322 7.27 -20.25 16.32
CA ALA A 322 8.63 -20.57 15.86
C ALA A 322 9.72 -20.35 16.94
N ALA A 323 9.33 -19.87 18.13
CA ALA A 323 10.20 -19.61 19.28
C ALA A 323 10.31 -20.80 20.24
#